data_AF-A0A377ZJP1-F1
#
_entry.id   AF-A0A377ZJP1-F1
#
_cell.length_a   1.000
_cell.length_b   1.000
_cell.length_c   1.000
_cell.angle_alpha   90.00
_cell.angle_beta   90.00
_cell.angle_gamma   90.00
#
_symmetry.space_group_name_H-M   'P 1'
#
loop_
_entity.id
_entity.type
_entity.pdbx_description
1 polymer ?
#
loop_
_entity_poly.entity_id
_entity_poly.type
_entity_poly.pdbx_seq_one_letter_code
_entity_poly.pdbx_strand_id
1 'polypeptide(L)'
;MTYRHYLQDAVFAVVMGLGSQQAESLPEALQNPVWDLYLGRKSCVPCELIYQGIYDSAEAAWQQARTLAESKRRTLSYRVIEGEGDGDVITLNDVPVQFGRHKRYRDRQVTVLECG
;
A
#
# COMPACT_ATOMS: atom_id res chain seq x y z
N MET A 1 -23.28 -5.97 19.79
CA MET A 1 -22.85 -4.70 19.18
C MET A 1 -21.39 -4.84 18.77
N THR A 2 -20.98 -4.40 17.57
CA THR A 2 -19.57 -4.46 17.13
C THR A 2 -19.08 -3.06 16.79
N TYR A 3 -17.92 -2.68 17.30
CA TYR A 3 -17.28 -1.40 16.99
C TYR A 3 -16.22 -1.61 15.91
N ARG A 4 -16.18 -0.72 14.92
CA ARG A 4 -15.25 -0.77 13.79
C ARG A 4 -14.65 0.60 13.59
N HIS A 5 -13.33 0.67 13.64
CA HIS A 5 -12.58 1.90 13.43
C HIS A 5 -12.17 2.01 11.95
N TYR A 6 -12.20 3.25 11.46
CA TYR A 6 -11.88 3.62 10.09
C TYR A 6 -10.94 4.82 10.12
N LEU A 7 -9.95 4.81 9.23
CA LEU A 7 -9.10 5.96 8.97
C LEU A 7 -9.81 6.87 7.96
N GLN A 8 -9.80 8.18 8.20
CA GLN A 8 -10.43 9.18 7.34
C GLN A 8 -9.39 10.15 6.80
N ASP A 9 -9.67 10.73 5.62
CA ASP A 9 -8.84 11.73 4.94
C ASP A 9 -7.35 11.34 4.79
N ALA A 10 -7.10 10.04 4.58
CA ALA A 10 -5.75 9.51 4.38
C ALA A 10 -5.56 9.09 2.92
N VAL A 11 -4.39 9.42 2.37
CA VAL A 11 -3.97 9.06 1.01
C VAL A 11 -2.62 8.37 1.10
N PHE A 12 -2.47 7.26 0.38
CA PHE A 12 -1.26 6.46 0.37
C PHE A 12 -0.71 6.34 -1.05
N ALA A 13 0.61 6.49 -1.18
CA ALA A 13 1.34 6.01 -2.34
C ALA A 13 2.10 4.74 -1.93
N VAL A 14 2.04 3.70 -2.76
CA VAL A 14 2.68 2.41 -2.50
C VAL A 14 3.60 2.09 -3.67
N VAL A 15 4.88 1.89 -3.38
CA VAL A 15 5.87 1.37 -4.33
C VAL A 15 6.20 -0.05 -3.91
N MET A 16 6.05 -0.98 -4.84
CA MET A 16 6.28 -2.42 -4.62
C MET A 16 7.30 -2.93 -5.63
N GLY A 17 8.32 -3.63 -5.15
CA GLY A 17 9.23 -4.38 -6.03
C GLY A 17 8.51 -5.58 -6.63
N LEU A 18 8.61 -5.75 -7.95
CA LEU A 18 7.93 -6.82 -8.68
C LEU A 18 8.94 -7.76 -9.33
N GLY A 19 8.67 -9.06 -9.29
CA GLY A 19 9.30 -10.02 -10.19
C GLY A 19 8.74 -9.91 -11.62
N SER A 20 9.43 -10.50 -12.61
CA SER A 20 9.05 -10.42 -14.03
C SER A 20 7.60 -10.83 -14.29
N GLN A 21 7.18 -11.99 -13.79
CA GLN A 21 5.79 -12.48 -13.96
C GLN A 21 4.75 -11.55 -13.32
N GLN A 22 5.09 -10.90 -12.20
CA GLN A 22 4.20 -9.97 -11.53
C GLN A 22 4.10 -8.65 -12.29
N ALA A 23 5.21 -8.17 -12.85
CA ALA A 23 5.23 -6.97 -13.68
C ALA A 23 4.37 -7.11 -14.95
N GLU A 24 4.22 -8.33 -15.48
CA GLU A 24 3.32 -8.59 -16.61
C GLU A 24 1.84 -8.67 -16.18
N SER A 25 1.53 -9.38 -15.10
CA SER A 25 0.14 -9.72 -14.75
C SER A 25 -0.58 -8.73 -13.83
N LEU A 26 0.13 -8.09 -12.89
CA LEU A 26 -0.50 -7.18 -11.93
C LEU A 26 -1.10 -5.92 -12.56
N PRO A 27 -0.46 -5.25 -13.54
CA PRO A 27 -1.06 -4.09 -14.19
C PRO A 27 -2.39 -4.40 -14.85
N GLU A 28 -2.48 -5.53 -15.54
CA GLU A 28 -3.71 -5.96 -16.19
C GLU A 28 -4.80 -6.26 -15.15
N ALA A 29 -4.46 -6.99 -14.09
CA ALA A 29 -5.40 -7.33 -13.03
C ALA A 29 -5.91 -6.09 -12.24
N LEU A 30 -5.08 -5.06 -12.07
CA LEU A 30 -5.48 -3.82 -11.39
C LEU A 30 -6.29 -2.89 -12.27
N GLN A 31 -6.06 -2.89 -13.59
CA GLN A 31 -6.82 -2.09 -14.55
C GLN A 31 -8.16 -2.75 -14.93
N ASN A 32 -8.19 -4.08 -14.99
CA ASN A 32 -9.37 -4.88 -15.34
C ASN A 32 -9.67 -5.92 -14.24
N PRO A 33 -10.07 -5.48 -13.05
CA PRO A 33 -10.25 -6.40 -11.93
C PRO A 33 -11.49 -7.27 -12.11
N VAL A 34 -11.35 -8.58 -11.92
CA VAL A 34 -12.47 -9.54 -11.93
C VAL A 34 -13.41 -9.32 -10.73
N TRP A 35 -12.88 -8.81 -9.62
CA TRP A 35 -13.63 -8.45 -8.42
C TRP A 35 -13.41 -6.99 -8.07
N ASP A 36 -14.45 -6.32 -7.57
CA ASP A 36 -14.33 -4.95 -7.08
C ASP A 36 -13.18 -4.79 -6.08
N LEU A 37 -12.45 -3.69 -6.21
CA LEU A 37 -11.32 -3.35 -5.35
C LEU A 37 -11.79 -2.48 -4.18
N TYR A 38 -11.25 -2.73 -2.99
CA TYR A 38 -11.63 -2.03 -1.76
C TYR A 38 -10.41 -1.80 -0.86
N LEU A 39 -10.41 -0.68 -0.12
CA LEU A 39 -9.35 -0.34 0.83
C LEU A 39 -9.67 -0.93 2.22
N GLY A 40 -9.30 -2.19 2.41
CA GLY A 40 -9.48 -2.94 3.66
C GLY A 40 -10.88 -3.55 3.82
N ARG A 41 -11.94 -2.74 3.87
CA ARG A 41 -13.34 -3.22 3.98
C ARG A 41 -14.14 -2.85 2.74
N LYS A 42 -15.14 -3.66 2.36
CA LYS A 42 -16.03 -3.42 1.21
C LYS A 42 -16.74 -2.05 1.22
N SER A 43 -16.89 -1.45 2.40
CA SER A 43 -17.47 -0.11 2.55
C SER A 43 -16.50 1.03 2.17
N CYS A 44 -15.22 0.74 1.95
CA CYS A 44 -14.18 1.72 1.63
C CYS A 44 -13.79 1.58 0.16
N VAL A 45 -14.63 2.13 -0.72
CA VAL A 45 -14.39 2.13 -2.17
C VAL A 45 -13.24 3.11 -2.49
N PRO A 46 -12.26 2.72 -3.33
CA PRO A 46 -11.19 3.62 -3.75
C PRO A 46 -11.76 4.85 -4.47
N CYS A 47 -11.29 6.04 -4.11
CA CYS A 47 -11.68 7.29 -4.78
C CYS A 47 -10.85 7.56 -6.05
N GLU A 48 -9.82 6.76 -6.30
CA GLU A 48 -8.90 6.89 -7.43
C GLU A 48 -8.48 5.51 -7.97
N LEU A 49 -7.90 5.50 -9.17
CA LEU A 49 -7.33 4.29 -9.76
C LEU A 49 -6.16 3.79 -8.89
N ILE A 50 -6.18 2.50 -8.55
CA ILE A 50 -5.12 1.87 -7.75
C ILE A 50 -3.82 1.73 -8.55
N TYR A 51 -3.93 1.40 -9.84
CA TYR A 51 -2.77 1.30 -10.71
C TYR A 51 -2.23 2.70 -11.06
N GLN A 52 -0.93 2.92 -10.82
CA GLN A 52 -0.25 4.21 -11.04
C GLN A 52 1.03 4.05 -11.90
N GLY A 53 1.20 2.93 -12.60
CA GLY A 53 2.31 2.69 -13.52
C GLY A 53 3.33 1.64 -13.07
N ILE A 54 4.25 1.30 -13.98
CA ILE A 54 5.47 0.51 -13.74
C ILE A 54 6.67 1.41 -14.05
N TYR A 55 7.72 1.28 -13.24
CA TYR A 55 8.94 2.06 -13.36
C TYR A 55 10.16 1.15 -13.19
N ASP A 56 11.25 1.50 -13.86
CA ASP A 56 12.49 0.71 -13.86
C ASP A 56 13.25 0.78 -12.52
N SER A 57 12.91 1.74 -11.65
CA SER A 57 13.52 1.89 -10.33
C SER A 57 12.55 2.42 -9.28
N ALA A 58 12.87 2.17 -8.01
CA ALA A 58 12.13 2.71 -6.89
C ALA A 58 12.19 4.24 -6.85
N GLU A 59 13.33 4.83 -7.21
CA GLU A 59 13.53 6.28 -7.28
C GLU A 59 12.58 6.92 -8.29
N ALA A 60 12.46 6.34 -9.49
CA ALA A 60 11.54 6.82 -10.52
C ALA A 60 10.08 6.72 -10.07
N ALA A 61 9.70 5.59 -9.46
CA ALA A 61 8.35 5.39 -8.92
C ALA A 61 8.02 6.42 -7.81
N TRP A 62 8.94 6.65 -6.87
CA TRP A 62 8.75 7.64 -5.81
C TRP A 62 8.74 9.07 -6.34
N GLN A 63 9.52 9.39 -7.37
CA GLN A 63 9.50 10.70 -8.01
C GLN A 63 8.13 10.97 -8.66
N GLN A 64 7.55 9.97 -9.32
CA GLN A 64 6.21 10.10 -9.89
C GLN A 64 5.14 10.23 -8.79
N ALA A 65 5.24 9.46 -7.71
CA ALA A 65 4.34 9.58 -6.57
C ALA A 65 4.37 10.99 -5.94
N ARG A 66 5.56 11.59 -5.80
CA ARG A 66 5.72 12.98 -5.34
C ARG A 66 5.08 13.98 -6.29
N THR A 67 5.33 13.85 -7.59
CA THR A 67 4.73 14.70 -8.61
C THR A 67 3.20 14.67 -8.55
N LEU A 68 2.62 13.47 -8.39
CA LEU A 68 1.17 13.30 -8.23
C LEU A 68 0.65 13.94 -6.93
N ALA A 69 1.35 13.72 -5.82
CA ALA A 69 1.01 14.33 -4.53
C ALA A 69 1.03 15.87 -4.61
N GLU A 70 2.07 16.46 -5.20
CA GLU A 70 2.20 17.90 -5.42
C GLU A 70 1.06 18.45 -6.28
N SER A 71 0.75 17.80 -7.40
CA SER A 71 -0.37 18.19 -8.28
C SER A 71 -1.72 18.20 -7.56
N LYS A 72 -1.88 17.33 -6.55
CA LYS A 72 -3.07 17.21 -5.71
C LYS A 72 -2.98 17.98 -4.40
N ARG A 73 -1.91 18.78 -4.22
CA ARG A 73 -1.63 19.58 -3.02
C ARG A 73 -1.64 18.73 -1.74
N ARG A 74 -0.94 17.59 -1.78
CA ARG A 74 -0.78 16.68 -0.65
C ARG A 74 0.62 16.81 -0.07
N THR A 75 0.69 16.74 1.25
CA THR A 75 1.95 16.76 2.00
C THR A 75 2.22 15.36 2.55
N LEU A 76 3.45 14.90 2.46
CA LEU A 76 3.88 13.64 3.05
C LEU A 76 3.88 13.77 4.57
N SER A 77 3.17 12.87 5.26
CA SER A 77 3.15 12.83 6.73
C SER A 77 4.22 11.89 7.28
N TYR A 78 4.24 10.65 6.81
CA TYR A 78 5.18 9.63 7.26
C TYR A 78 5.43 8.62 6.14
N ARG A 79 6.48 7.82 6.30
CA ARG A 79 6.80 6.69 5.43
C ARG A 79 6.85 5.41 6.24
N VAL A 80 6.51 4.29 5.60
CA VAL A 80 6.67 2.95 6.18
C VAL A 80 7.54 2.16 5.23
N ILE A 81 8.61 1.56 5.75
CA ILE A 81 9.49 0.65 5.02
C ILE A 81 9.45 -0.74 5.64
N GLU A 82 9.69 -1.76 4.82
CA GLU A 82 9.80 -3.14 5.30
C GLU A 82 11.15 -3.37 5.98
N GLY A 83 11.14 -4.14 7.07
CA GLY A 83 12.33 -4.48 7.84
C GLY A 83 12.67 -3.49 8.95
N GLU A 84 13.76 -3.79 9.66
CA GLU A 84 14.35 -2.92 10.67
C GLU A 84 15.20 -1.83 10.00
N GLY A 85 15.17 -0.63 10.58
CA GLY A 85 15.93 0.52 10.09
C GLY A 85 15.97 1.63 11.12
N ASP A 86 16.51 2.78 10.70
CA ASP A 86 16.70 3.95 11.56
C ASP A 86 15.39 4.76 11.71
N GLY A 87 14.46 4.23 12.50
CA GLY A 87 13.17 4.85 12.84
C GLY A 87 12.39 4.03 13.86
N ASP A 88 11.08 4.24 13.94
CA ASP A 88 10.22 3.51 14.88
C ASP A 88 9.92 2.11 14.33
N VAL A 89 10.60 1.11 14.87
CA VAL A 89 10.42 -0.30 14.49
C VAL A 89 9.17 -0.86 15.17
N ILE A 90 8.26 -1.42 14.37
CA ILE A 90 7.01 -2.01 14.81
C ILE A 90 6.91 -3.44 14.30
N THR A 91 6.53 -4.37 15.18
CA THR A 91 6.18 -5.74 14.82
C THR A 91 4.69 -5.84 14.50
N LEU A 92 4.35 -6.31 13.30
CA LEU A 92 2.98 -6.46 12.80
C LEU A 92 2.69 -7.91 12.43
N ASN A 93 1.50 -8.40 12.79
CA ASN A 93 1.00 -9.72 12.38
C ASN A 93 0.13 -9.60 11.11
N ASP A 94 0.72 -9.21 9.98
CA ASP A 94 -0.01 -8.82 8.77
C ASP A 94 0.44 -9.53 7.48
N VAL A 95 1.43 -10.43 7.53
CA VAL A 95 1.81 -11.24 6.36
C VAL A 95 0.85 -12.42 6.22
N PRO A 96 0.02 -12.48 5.15
CA PRO A 96 -0.97 -13.52 5.01
C PRO A 96 -0.31 -14.86 4.68
N VAL A 97 -0.54 -15.86 5.52
CA VAL A 97 -0.15 -17.26 5.28
C VAL A 97 -1.34 -18.06 4.76
N GLN A 98 -2.57 -17.69 5.15
CA GLN A 98 -3.79 -18.34 4.71
C GLN A 98 -4.96 -17.35 4.66
N PHE A 99 -5.65 -17.32 3.53
CA PHE A 99 -6.92 -16.59 3.36
C PHE A 99 -8.15 -17.47 3.64
N GLY A 100 -9.33 -16.86 3.77
CA GLY A 100 -10.60 -17.58 3.93
C GLY A 100 -11.18 -17.52 5.35
N ARG A 101 -11.95 -18.55 5.74
CA ARG A 101 -12.63 -18.60 7.05
C ARG A 101 -11.65 -18.72 8.22
N HIS A 102 -10.56 -19.46 8.01
CA HIS A 102 -9.51 -19.67 8.99
C HIS A 102 -8.28 -18.87 8.55
N LYS A 103 -8.30 -17.56 8.81
CA LYS A 103 -7.19 -16.68 8.40
C LYS A 103 -5.97 -16.93 9.29
N ARG A 104 -4.79 -16.99 8.68
CA ARG A 104 -3.52 -17.11 9.41
C ARG A 104 -2.54 -16.07 8.89
N TYR A 105 -1.84 -15.45 9.82
CA TYR A 105 -0.84 -14.43 9.55
C TYR A 105 0.44 -14.76 10.31
N ARG A 106 1.56 -14.27 9.81
CA ARG A 106 2.85 -14.30 10.51
C ARG A 106 3.35 -12.88 10.76
N ASP A 107 4.24 -12.77 11.73
CA ASP A 107 4.84 -11.50 12.07
C ASP A 107 5.85 -11.05 11.01
N ARG A 108 5.93 -9.74 10.82
CA ARG A 108 7.05 -9.05 10.19
C ARG A 108 7.35 -7.76 10.93
N GLN A 109 8.54 -7.22 10.69
CA GLN A 109 8.91 -5.90 11.18
C GLN A 109 8.80 -4.88 10.05
N VAL A 110 8.36 -3.68 10.43
CA VAL A 110 8.36 -2.50 9.58
C VAL A 110 8.96 -1.35 10.37
N THR A 111 9.53 -0.38 9.67
CA THR A 111 10.05 0.85 10.28
C THR A 111 9.22 2.03 9.80
N VAL A 112 8.72 2.83 10.74
CA VAL A 112 8.02 4.09 10.47
C VAL A 112 9.04 5.22 10.53
N LEU A 113 9.03 6.05 9.49
CA LEU A 113 9.90 7.21 9.35
C LEU A 113 9.01 8.46 9.33
N GLU A 114 9.06 9.24 10.40
CA GLU A 114 8.39 10.54 10.48
C GLU A 114 9.05 11.52 9.49
N CYS A 115 8.23 12.28 8.78
CA CYS A 115 8.71 13.36 7.92
C CYS A 115 8.60 14.66 8.71
N GLY A 116 9.75 15.24 9.08
CA GLY A 116 9.83 16.56 9.74
C GLY A 116 9.53 17.73 8.82
#